data_AF-A0A0G0NJI4-F1
#
_entry.id   AF-A0A0G0NJI4-F1
#
_cell.length_a   1.000
_cell.length_b   1.000
_cell.length_c   1.000
_cell.angle_alpha   90.00
_cell.angle_beta   90.00
_cell.angle_gamma   90.00
#
_symmetry.space_group_name_H-M   'P 1'
#
loop_
_entity.id
_entity.type
_entity.pdbx_description
1 polymer ?
#
loop_
_entity_poly.entity_id
_entity_poly.type
_entity_poly.pdbx_seq_one_letter_code
_entity_poly.pdbx_strand_id
1 'polypeptide(L)'
;MKDFFKNKFVTGVVVVATIILAGVAVFTAMRLYQLRNQAVAPTAPESEPLAWDCSKYTFSLDGTGVVKVTNNSSRSEPDQQAKVYINNQLVATFDVPALTQGQDATLGTVSVPQGNFSWKVDGTRDCSSSGNSTSGPVSCNLLTFTLSEPTSTPTGTPSPTNTPSPTSSVTPTNTPTPTEPPRGGDPSPTPTPTSVPTITTIAQATPTPTTPLLAQASPTPDGSQLPAAGIAAPTLIAIFGGLFIIIISLALAI
;
A
#
# COMPACT_ATOMS: atom_id res chain seq x y z
N MET A 1 53.68 24.34 60.11
CA MET A 1 53.85 23.65 58.81
C MET A 1 52.66 22.77 58.41
N LYS A 2 52.03 22.01 59.32
CA LYS A 2 50.86 21.16 59.01
C LYS A 2 49.66 21.91 58.38
N ASP A 3 49.38 23.13 58.82
CA ASP A 3 48.21 23.88 58.32
C ASP A 3 48.43 24.44 56.90
N PHE A 4 49.69 24.70 56.53
CA PHE A 4 50.05 25.09 55.17
C PHE A 4 49.85 23.95 54.16
N PHE A 5 50.10 22.70 54.58
CA PHE A 5 49.85 21.52 53.76
C PHE A 5 48.36 21.21 53.63
N LYS A 6 47.55 21.42 54.67
CA LYS A 6 46.09 21.20 54.61
C LYS A 6 45.41 22.09 53.57
N ASN A 7 45.72 23.38 53.55
CA ASN A 7 45.07 24.31 52.62
C ASN A 7 45.46 24.02 51.16
N LYS A 8 46.74 23.72 50.89
CA LYS A 8 47.21 23.36 49.56
C LYS A 8 46.67 22.00 49.09
N PHE A 9 46.51 21.04 50.00
CA PHE A 9 45.91 19.75 49.69
C PHE A 9 44.43 19.89 49.30
N VAL A 10 43.65 20.66 50.06
CA VAL A 10 42.23 20.91 49.74
C VAL A 10 42.08 21.57 48.37
N THR A 11 42.89 22.60 48.07
CA THR A 11 42.89 23.24 46.75
C THR A 11 43.25 22.25 45.64
N GLY A 12 44.27 21.40 45.85
CA GLY A 12 44.66 20.36 44.90
C GLY A 12 43.52 19.38 44.60
N VAL A 13 42.82 18.91 45.64
CA VAL A 13 41.67 17.99 45.49
C VAL A 13 40.53 18.64 44.70
N VAL A 14 40.21 19.92 44.96
CA VAL A 14 39.18 20.65 44.23
C VAL A 14 39.53 20.81 42.75
N VAL A 15 40.79 21.11 42.42
CA VAL A 15 41.25 21.24 41.03
C VAL A 15 41.13 19.89 40.29
N VAL A 16 41.57 18.79 40.92
CA VAL A 16 41.47 17.44 40.32
C VAL A 16 40.01 17.05 40.09
N ALA A 17 39.13 17.27 41.06
CA ALA A 17 37.71 16.98 40.92
C ALA A 17 37.06 17.76 39.78
N THR A 18 37.45 19.03 39.59
CA THR A 18 36.93 19.88 38.52
C THR A 18 37.35 19.38 37.14
N ILE A 19 38.61 18.94 36.98
CA ILE A 19 39.10 18.37 35.72
C ILE A 19 38.35 17.09 35.35
N ILE A 20 38.10 16.21 36.33
CA ILE A 20 37.34 14.97 36.11
C ILE A 20 35.91 15.28 35.64
N LEU A 21 35.21 16.20 36.31
CA LEU A 21 33.86 16.59 35.92
C LEU A 21 33.80 17.22 34.53
N ALA A 22 34.78 18.06 34.17
CA ALA A 22 34.89 18.62 32.83
C ALA A 22 35.09 17.52 31.77
N GLY A 23 35.92 16.51 32.06
CA GLY A 23 36.13 15.35 31.18
C GLY A 23 34.84 14.56 30.92
N VAL A 24 34.05 14.30 31.96
CA VAL A 24 32.75 13.60 31.82
C VAL A 24 31.77 14.42 30.98
N ALA A 25 31.71 15.74 31.17
CA ALA A 25 30.84 16.62 30.39
C ALA A 25 31.21 16.59 28.90
N VAL A 26 32.50 16.69 28.57
CA VAL A 26 33.00 16.66 27.18
C VAL A 26 32.72 15.31 26.52
N PHE A 27 32.95 14.20 27.24
CA PHE A 27 32.66 12.86 26.71
C PHE A 27 31.16 12.66 26.42
N THR A 28 30.30 13.14 27.34
CA THR A 28 28.84 13.05 27.16
C THR A 28 28.38 13.90 25.98
N ALA A 29 28.94 15.10 25.81
CA ALA A 29 28.64 15.97 24.67
C ALA A 29 29.10 15.34 23.34
N MET A 30 30.30 14.76 23.28
CA MET A 30 30.78 14.04 22.09
C MET A 30 29.89 12.85 21.74
N ARG A 31 29.45 12.08 22.74
CA ARG A 31 28.57 10.93 22.52
C ARG A 31 27.20 11.35 21.99
N LEU A 32 26.61 12.43 22.52
CA LEU A 32 25.35 12.99 22.01
C LEU A 32 25.51 13.57 20.60
N TYR A 33 26.66 14.17 20.28
CA TYR A 33 26.96 14.67 18.94
C TYR A 33 27.09 13.53 17.92
N GLN A 34 27.76 12.44 18.28
CA GLN A 34 27.84 11.24 17.43
C GLN A 34 26.46 10.63 17.17
N LEU A 35 25.58 10.62 18.18
CA LEU A 35 24.20 10.15 18.02
C LEU A 35 23.33 11.05 17.12
N ARG A 36 23.67 12.34 16.96
CA ARG A 36 22.99 13.22 15.98
C ARG A 36 23.44 13.00 14.53
N ASN A 37 24.67 12.53 14.32
CA ASN A 37 25.21 12.30 12.98
C ASN A 37 24.89 10.91 12.42
N GLN A 38 24.52 9.95 13.27
CA GLN A 38 23.82 8.76 12.81
C GLN A 38 22.34 9.14 12.73
N ALA A 39 21.83 9.30 11.51
CA ALA A 39 20.41 9.41 11.28
C ALA A 39 19.76 8.08 11.72
N VAL A 40 19.44 7.96 13.02
CA VAL A 40 18.38 7.08 13.48
C VAL A 40 17.10 7.69 12.97
N ALA A 41 16.84 7.51 11.67
CA ALA A 41 15.48 7.43 11.17
C ALA A 41 14.95 6.13 11.80
N PRO A 42 14.25 6.20 12.94
CA PRO A 42 13.75 5.01 13.58
C PRO A 42 12.57 4.64 12.72
N THR A 43 12.71 3.65 11.83
CA THR A 43 11.57 3.18 11.03
C THR A 43 10.79 4.35 10.41
N ALA A 44 11.48 5.28 9.73
CA ALA A 44 10.73 6.22 8.89
C ALA A 44 9.94 5.29 7.95
N PRO A 45 8.59 5.24 8.04
CA PRO A 45 7.83 4.32 7.23
C PRO A 45 8.28 4.57 5.81
N GLU A 46 8.81 3.52 5.17
CA GLU A 46 9.09 3.54 3.74
C GLU A 46 7.84 4.13 3.14
N SER A 47 7.96 5.32 2.53
CA SER A 47 6.82 6.13 2.13
C SER A 47 5.89 5.20 1.38
N GLU A 48 4.73 4.89 1.98
CA GLU A 48 3.81 3.92 1.41
C GLU A 48 3.63 4.31 -0.05
N PRO A 49 3.72 3.34 -0.99
CA PRO A 49 3.70 3.62 -2.41
C PRO A 49 2.55 4.60 -2.67
N LEU A 50 2.94 5.83 -3.02
CA LEU A 50 2.15 7.05 -2.98
C LEU A 50 0.64 6.81 -2.85
N ALA A 51 0.08 7.21 -1.71
CA ALA A 51 -1.35 7.14 -1.43
C ALA A 51 -2.17 7.53 -2.66
N TRP A 52 -3.14 6.67 -2.99
CA TRP A 52 -4.01 6.84 -4.15
C TRP A 52 -4.65 8.23 -4.09
N ASP A 53 -4.54 9.01 -5.17
CA ASP A 53 -5.28 10.25 -5.30
C ASP A 53 -6.77 9.93 -5.58
N CYS A 54 -7.50 9.59 -4.53
CA CYS A 54 -8.91 9.22 -4.60
C CYS A 54 -9.81 10.35 -5.13
N SER A 55 -9.31 11.59 -5.26
CA SER A 55 -10.04 12.66 -5.93
C SER A 55 -10.13 12.47 -7.45
N LYS A 56 -9.23 11.70 -8.03
CA LYS A 56 -9.15 11.44 -9.48
C LYS A 56 -9.64 10.06 -9.89
N TYR A 57 -9.79 9.14 -8.95
CA TYR A 57 -10.31 7.80 -9.20
C TYR A 57 -11.75 7.73 -8.71
N THR A 58 -12.70 7.85 -9.63
CA THR A 58 -14.11 8.05 -9.31
C THR A 58 -14.94 6.86 -9.74
N PHE A 59 -15.83 6.42 -8.85
CA PHE A 59 -16.92 5.50 -9.19
C PHE A 59 -18.18 6.30 -9.49
N SER A 60 -18.97 5.84 -10.44
CA SER A 60 -20.29 6.39 -10.73
C SER A 60 -21.32 5.27 -10.86
N LEU A 61 -22.53 5.57 -10.42
CA LEU A 61 -23.69 4.71 -10.57
C LEU A 61 -24.83 5.54 -11.17
N ASP A 62 -25.26 5.17 -12.37
CA ASP A 62 -26.36 5.86 -13.03
C ASP A 62 -27.75 5.38 -12.54
N GLY A 63 -28.80 6.07 -12.97
CA GLY A 63 -30.18 5.72 -12.61
C GLY A 63 -30.68 4.38 -13.20
N THR A 64 -29.92 3.78 -14.13
CA THR A 64 -30.21 2.45 -14.68
C THR A 64 -29.48 1.33 -13.94
N GLY A 65 -28.65 1.68 -12.97
CA GLY A 65 -27.88 0.74 -12.17
C GLY A 65 -26.55 0.34 -12.80
N VAL A 66 -26.08 1.01 -13.86
CA VAL A 66 -24.75 0.73 -14.45
C VAL A 66 -23.68 1.33 -13.55
N VAL A 67 -22.73 0.49 -13.13
CA VAL A 67 -21.59 0.88 -12.32
C VAL A 67 -20.39 1.10 -13.25
N LYS A 68 -19.81 2.31 -13.20
CA LYS A 68 -18.60 2.65 -13.94
C LYS A 68 -17.52 3.16 -12.99
N VAL A 69 -16.28 2.97 -13.41
CA VAL A 69 -15.10 3.52 -12.77
C VAL A 69 -14.30 4.31 -13.80
N THR A 70 -13.75 5.44 -13.38
CA THR A 70 -12.92 6.30 -14.23
C THR A 70 -11.64 6.65 -13.50
N ASN A 71 -10.50 6.40 -14.17
CA ASN A 71 -9.20 6.80 -13.68
C ASN A 71 -8.74 8.10 -14.36
N ASN A 72 -8.96 9.24 -13.71
CA ASN A 72 -8.42 10.53 -14.15
C ASN A 72 -7.04 10.82 -13.53
N SER A 73 -6.43 9.87 -12.83
CA SER A 73 -5.09 10.03 -12.24
C SER A 73 -4.03 10.05 -13.34
N SER A 74 -2.83 10.54 -13.03
CA SER A 74 -1.70 10.50 -13.96
C SER A 74 -0.98 9.14 -13.97
N ARG A 75 -1.58 8.10 -13.40
CA ARG A 75 -0.93 6.82 -13.13
C ARG A 75 -1.83 5.67 -13.54
N SER A 76 -1.20 4.50 -13.72
CA SER A 76 -1.94 3.26 -13.87
C SER A 76 -2.29 2.71 -12.50
N GLU A 77 -3.55 2.36 -12.32
CA GLU A 77 -4.08 1.83 -11.08
C GLU A 77 -4.19 0.31 -11.17
N PRO A 78 -3.81 -0.43 -10.12
CA PRO A 78 -3.88 -1.88 -10.12
C PRO A 78 -5.32 -2.38 -10.06
N ASP A 79 -5.49 -3.68 -10.26
CA ASP A 79 -6.76 -4.37 -10.04
C ASP A 79 -7.16 -4.34 -8.55
N GLN A 80 -8.48 -4.29 -8.31
CA GLN A 80 -9.05 -4.24 -6.96
C GLN A 80 -10.50 -4.73 -6.95
N GLN A 81 -11.17 -4.72 -5.80
CA GLN A 81 -12.61 -4.97 -5.72
C GLN A 81 -13.37 -3.70 -5.35
N ALA A 82 -14.59 -3.58 -5.86
CA ALA A 82 -15.52 -2.51 -5.55
C ALA A 82 -16.81 -3.08 -4.95
N LYS A 83 -17.16 -2.64 -3.73
CA LYS A 83 -18.40 -3.00 -3.03
C LYS A 83 -19.44 -1.91 -3.28
N VAL A 84 -20.57 -2.28 -3.86
CA VAL A 84 -21.65 -1.34 -4.21
C VAL A 84 -22.76 -1.43 -3.18
N TYR A 85 -23.11 -0.30 -2.60
CA TYR A 85 -24.19 -0.14 -1.63
C TYR A 85 -25.28 0.75 -2.21
N ILE A 86 -26.54 0.34 -2.04
CA ILE A 86 -27.73 1.14 -2.35
C ILE A 86 -28.50 1.31 -1.06
N ASN A 87 -28.83 2.55 -0.68
CA ASN A 87 -29.47 2.86 0.60
C ASN A 87 -28.77 2.21 1.80
N ASN A 88 -27.43 2.25 1.78
CA ASN A 88 -26.56 1.69 2.81
C ASN A 88 -26.59 0.15 2.95
N GLN A 89 -27.22 -0.57 2.02
CA GLN A 89 -27.21 -2.03 1.93
C GLN A 89 -26.28 -2.49 0.81
N LEU A 90 -25.37 -3.42 1.09
CA LEU A 90 -24.49 -4.03 0.07
C LEU A 90 -25.33 -4.81 -0.94
N VAL A 91 -25.28 -4.42 -2.21
CA VAL A 91 -26.04 -5.05 -3.30
C VAL A 91 -25.17 -5.92 -4.22
N ALA A 92 -23.90 -5.55 -4.40
CA ALA A 92 -22.99 -6.25 -5.30
C ALA A 92 -21.53 -6.02 -4.93
N THR A 93 -20.67 -6.91 -5.40
CA THR A 93 -19.20 -6.74 -5.40
C THR A 93 -18.71 -7.01 -6.82
N PHE A 94 -17.89 -6.11 -7.35
CA PHE A 94 -17.32 -6.23 -8.70
C PHE A 94 -15.80 -6.27 -8.62
N ASP A 95 -15.19 -7.05 -9.50
CA ASP A 95 -13.76 -6.97 -9.76
C ASP A 95 -13.49 -5.78 -10.69
N VAL A 96 -12.59 -4.90 -10.26
CA VAL A 96 -12.16 -3.71 -10.99
C VAL A 96 -10.85 -4.05 -11.67
N PRO A 97 -10.79 -4.04 -13.02
CA PRO A 97 -9.54 -4.30 -13.73
C PRO A 97 -8.53 -3.19 -13.44
N ALA A 98 -7.25 -3.48 -13.68
CA ALA A 98 -6.23 -2.44 -13.70
C ALA A 98 -6.57 -1.40 -14.79
N LEU A 99 -6.52 -0.11 -14.45
CA LEU A 99 -6.88 0.99 -15.35
C LEU A 99 -5.67 1.87 -15.60
N THR A 100 -5.34 2.08 -16.87
CA THR A 100 -4.32 3.06 -17.26
C THR A 100 -4.84 4.49 -17.10
N GLN A 101 -3.94 5.48 -17.22
CA GLN A 101 -4.29 6.90 -17.11
C GLN A 101 -5.37 7.28 -18.13
N GLY A 102 -6.44 7.94 -17.65
CA GLY A 102 -7.54 8.43 -18.47
C GLY A 102 -8.54 7.36 -18.91
N GLN A 103 -8.37 6.11 -18.46
CA GLN A 103 -9.22 5.00 -18.86
C GLN A 103 -10.46 4.89 -17.95
N ASP A 104 -11.57 4.46 -18.54
CA ASP A 104 -12.78 4.05 -17.84
C ASP A 104 -13.09 2.56 -18.08
N ALA A 105 -13.85 1.97 -17.15
CA ALA A 105 -14.40 0.63 -17.29
C ALA A 105 -15.82 0.55 -16.74
N THR A 106 -16.66 -0.24 -17.41
CA THR A 106 -17.98 -0.61 -16.89
C THR A 106 -17.84 -1.93 -16.12
N LEU A 107 -18.19 -1.90 -14.85
CA LEU A 107 -18.02 -3.04 -13.93
C LEU A 107 -19.19 -4.02 -14.03
N GLY A 108 -20.39 -3.49 -14.24
CA GLY A 108 -21.61 -4.29 -14.36
C GLY A 108 -22.87 -3.47 -14.09
N THR A 109 -23.97 -4.18 -13.88
CA THR A 109 -25.28 -3.59 -13.53
C THR A 109 -25.75 -4.11 -12.19
N VAL A 110 -26.44 -3.26 -11.42
CA VAL A 110 -27.08 -3.62 -10.14
C VAL A 110 -28.56 -3.26 -10.18
N SER A 111 -29.38 -4.02 -9.45
CA SER A 111 -30.79 -3.71 -9.28
C SER A 111 -30.94 -2.48 -8.38
N VAL A 112 -31.49 -1.39 -8.93
CA VAL A 112 -31.78 -0.15 -8.18
C VAL A 112 -33.28 0.00 -7.90
N PRO A 113 -33.69 0.55 -6.75
CA PRO A 113 -35.09 0.79 -6.44
C PRO A 113 -35.65 1.94 -7.30
N GLN A 114 -36.96 1.90 -7.58
CA GLN A 114 -37.67 2.95 -8.30
C GLN A 114 -37.66 4.28 -7.51
N GLY A 115 -37.42 5.40 -8.19
CA GLY A 115 -37.36 6.73 -7.60
C GLY A 115 -35.96 7.12 -7.12
N ASN A 116 -35.91 7.99 -6.11
CA ASN A 116 -34.64 8.50 -5.58
C ASN A 116 -33.97 7.47 -4.66
N PHE A 117 -32.68 7.24 -4.86
CA PHE A 117 -31.88 6.39 -3.98
C PHE A 117 -30.51 7.00 -3.73
N SER A 118 -29.93 6.60 -2.61
CA SER A 118 -28.53 6.90 -2.28
C SER A 118 -27.66 5.71 -2.68
N TRP A 119 -26.45 5.99 -3.14
CA TRP A 119 -25.49 4.96 -3.49
C TRP A 119 -24.11 5.29 -2.95
N LYS A 120 -23.34 4.24 -2.69
CA LYS A 120 -21.94 4.30 -2.28
C LYS A 120 -21.19 3.15 -2.94
N VAL A 121 -20.01 3.41 -3.46
CA VAL A 121 -19.10 2.38 -3.96
C VAL A 121 -17.80 2.49 -3.18
N ASP A 122 -17.42 1.44 -2.47
CA ASP A 122 -16.18 1.35 -1.70
C ASP A 122 -15.18 0.45 -2.43
N GLY A 123 -14.06 1.02 -2.89
CA GLY A 123 -12.91 0.28 -3.38
C GLY A 123 -12.10 -0.31 -2.21
N THR A 124 -11.50 -1.49 -2.40
CA THR A 124 -10.71 -2.16 -1.35
C THR A 124 -9.41 -1.44 -0.97
N ARG A 125 -8.95 -0.48 -1.77
CA ARG A 125 -7.75 0.33 -1.50
C ARG A 125 -8.09 1.81 -1.23
N ASP A 126 -9.15 2.03 -0.45
CA ASP A 126 -9.54 3.28 0.22
C ASP A 126 -10.16 4.40 -0.62
N CYS A 127 -10.34 4.23 -1.94
CA CYS A 127 -11.17 5.18 -2.70
C CYS A 127 -12.64 4.80 -2.63
N SER A 128 -13.47 5.75 -2.21
CA SER A 128 -14.93 5.60 -2.20
C SER A 128 -15.59 6.77 -2.93
N SER A 129 -16.71 6.49 -3.58
CA SER A 129 -17.57 7.53 -4.16
C SER A 129 -19.01 7.29 -3.72
N SER A 130 -19.74 8.36 -3.49
CA SER A 130 -21.14 8.29 -3.09
C SER A 130 -21.93 9.38 -3.77
N GLY A 131 -23.22 9.16 -3.95
CA GLY A 131 -24.12 10.14 -4.52
C GLY A 131 -25.58 9.76 -4.36
N ASN A 132 -26.43 10.58 -4.96
CA ASN A 132 -27.85 10.32 -5.10
C ASN A 132 -28.17 10.22 -6.58
N SER A 133 -28.97 9.22 -6.93
CA SER A 133 -29.46 9.02 -8.29
C SER A 133 -30.96 8.83 -8.24
N THR A 134 -31.64 9.25 -9.29
CA THR A 134 -33.06 8.98 -9.49
C THR A 134 -33.14 7.94 -10.57
N SER A 135 -33.61 6.74 -10.23
CA SER A 135 -34.14 5.88 -11.28
C SER A 135 -35.42 6.56 -11.73
N GLY A 136 -35.45 6.99 -13.00
CA GLY A 136 -36.73 7.31 -13.60
C GLY A 136 -37.64 6.08 -13.48
N PRO A 137 -38.96 6.21 -13.64
CA PRO A 137 -39.69 5.06 -14.14
C PRO A 137 -38.84 4.57 -15.31
N VAL A 138 -38.42 3.31 -15.27
CA VAL A 138 -37.93 2.65 -16.47
C VAL A 138 -39.13 2.80 -17.37
N SER A 139 -39.15 3.88 -18.18
CA SER A 139 -40.15 3.97 -19.21
C SER A 139 -39.92 2.65 -19.90
N CYS A 140 -40.99 1.87 -20.04
CA CYS A 140 -40.97 0.82 -21.03
C CYS A 140 -40.77 1.58 -22.34
N ASN A 141 -39.55 2.06 -22.57
CA ASN A 141 -39.02 2.51 -23.81
C ASN A 141 -39.26 1.25 -24.60
N LEU A 142 -40.32 1.31 -25.40
CA LEU A 142 -40.83 0.23 -26.22
C LEU A 142 -39.60 -0.55 -26.61
N LEU A 143 -39.46 -1.82 -26.20
CA LEU A 143 -38.32 -2.61 -26.66
C LEU A 143 -38.41 -2.57 -28.18
N THR A 144 -37.69 -1.66 -28.82
CA THR A 144 -37.56 -1.59 -30.26
C THR A 144 -36.56 -2.67 -30.55
N PHE A 145 -37.05 -3.91 -30.54
CA PHE A 145 -36.41 -4.96 -31.30
C PHE A 145 -36.47 -4.48 -32.75
N THR A 146 -35.34 -3.99 -33.26
CA THR A 146 -35.12 -3.98 -34.69
C THR A 146 -35.11 -5.44 -35.10
N LEU A 147 -36.26 -5.92 -35.58
CA LEU A 147 -36.36 -7.18 -36.28
C LEU A 147 -35.41 -7.03 -37.47
N SER A 148 -34.21 -7.56 -37.35
CA SER A 148 -33.25 -7.57 -38.44
C SER A 148 -33.92 -8.42 -39.52
N GLU A 149 -34.33 -7.77 -40.62
CA GLU A 149 -34.82 -8.47 -41.80
C GLU A 149 -33.76 -9.54 -42.12
N PRO A 150 -34.14 -10.82 -42.23
CA PRO A 150 -33.17 -11.87 -42.46
C PRO A 150 -32.44 -11.55 -43.75
N THR A 151 -31.20 -11.10 -43.63
CA THR A 151 -30.31 -10.90 -44.77
C THR A 151 -30.25 -12.25 -45.46
N SER A 152 -30.75 -12.32 -46.70
CA SER A 152 -30.71 -13.53 -47.52
C SER A 152 -29.25 -13.98 -47.55
N THR A 153 -28.94 -15.00 -46.76
CA THR A 153 -27.59 -15.55 -46.69
C THR A 153 -27.34 -16.08 -48.09
N PRO A 154 -26.38 -15.52 -48.86
CA PRO A 154 -26.02 -16.13 -50.12
C PRO A 154 -25.59 -17.55 -49.80
N THR A 155 -26.31 -18.53 -50.35
CA THR A 155 -25.99 -19.95 -50.25
C THR A 155 -24.59 -20.14 -50.81
N GLY A 156 -23.59 -20.06 -49.93
CA GLY A 156 -22.21 -20.33 -50.24
C GLY A 156 -22.12 -21.80 -50.64
N THR A 157 -21.71 -22.03 -51.88
CA THR A 157 -21.31 -23.34 -52.39
C THR A 157 -20.44 -24.04 -51.34
N PRO A 158 -20.74 -25.29 -50.96
CA PRO A 158 -20.00 -25.98 -49.91
C PRO A 158 -18.52 -26.07 -50.30
N SER A 159 -17.68 -25.33 -49.57
CA SER A 159 -16.23 -25.50 -49.60
C SER A 159 -15.91 -26.84 -48.93
N PRO A 160 -15.05 -27.70 -49.51
CA PRO A 160 -14.73 -29.00 -48.95
C PRO A 160 -14.20 -28.84 -47.52
N THR A 161 -14.97 -29.39 -46.58
CA THR A 161 -14.64 -29.39 -45.17
C THR A 161 -13.45 -30.31 -44.95
N ASN A 162 -12.31 -29.77 -44.50
CA ASN A 162 -11.21 -30.59 -44.03
C ASN A 162 -11.67 -31.34 -42.78
N THR A 163 -11.80 -32.66 -42.92
CA THR A 163 -12.09 -33.62 -41.87
C THR A 163 -11.16 -33.40 -40.68
N PRO A 164 -11.67 -33.05 -39.49
CA PRO A 164 -10.83 -32.97 -38.30
C PRO A 164 -10.32 -34.38 -37.94
N SER A 165 -9.01 -34.48 -37.77
CA SER A 165 -8.32 -35.65 -37.25
C SER A 165 -8.84 -35.99 -35.85
N PRO A 166 -9.09 -37.27 -35.51
CA PRO A 166 -9.64 -37.65 -34.22
C PRO A 166 -8.67 -37.31 -33.09
N THR A 167 -9.06 -36.34 -32.24
CA THR A 167 -8.36 -36.02 -31.00
C THR A 167 -8.58 -37.16 -30.00
N SER A 168 -7.47 -37.66 -29.45
CA SER A 168 -7.41 -38.81 -28.55
C SER A 168 -8.38 -38.68 -27.37
N SER A 169 -9.20 -39.71 -27.21
CA SER A 169 -10.12 -39.95 -26.10
C SER A 169 -9.39 -39.85 -24.76
N VAL A 170 -9.89 -38.98 -23.86
CA VAL A 170 -9.38 -38.85 -22.51
C VAL A 170 -9.88 -40.04 -21.69
N THR A 171 -8.94 -40.79 -21.13
CA THR A 171 -9.16 -41.97 -20.28
C THR A 171 -10.07 -41.63 -19.09
N PRO A 172 -11.14 -42.40 -18.82
CA PRO A 172 -12.01 -42.16 -17.67
C PRO A 172 -11.23 -42.40 -16.37
N THR A 173 -11.17 -41.37 -15.53
CA THR A 173 -10.60 -41.45 -14.18
C THR A 173 -11.54 -42.27 -13.29
N ASN A 174 -10.96 -43.25 -12.58
CA ASN A 174 -11.66 -44.23 -11.76
C ASN A 174 -12.65 -43.57 -10.77
N THR A 175 -13.90 -44.01 -10.86
CA THR A 175 -14.96 -43.75 -9.87
C THR A 175 -14.55 -44.36 -8.52
N PRO A 176 -14.59 -43.61 -7.40
CA PRO A 176 -14.26 -44.16 -6.09
C PRO A 176 -15.25 -45.26 -5.71
N THR A 177 -14.72 -46.40 -5.28
CA THR A 177 -15.46 -47.56 -4.77
C THR A 177 -16.25 -47.16 -3.52
N PRO A 178 -17.53 -47.57 -3.38
CA PRO A 178 -18.33 -47.27 -2.19
C PRO A 178 -17.71 -47.92 -0.95
N THR A 179 -17.36 -47.09 0.04
CA THR A 179 -16.96 -47.57 1.37
C THR A 179 -18.19 -48.13 2.08
N GLU A 180 -18.11 -49.40 2.46
CA GLU A 180 -19.15 -50.14 3.18
C GLU A 180 -19.43 -49.50 4.56
N PRO A 181 -20.70 -49.38 4.99
CA PRO A 181 -21.04 -48.78 6.28
C PRO A 181 -20.54 -49.65 7.46
N PRO A 182 -19.98 -49.04 8.52
CA PRO A 182 -19.49 -49.79 9.67
C PRO A 182 -20.64 -50.44 10.43
N ARG A 183 -20.56 -51.76 10.57
CA ARG A 183 -21.50 -52.57 11.34
C ARG A 183 -21.14 -52.51 12.83
N GLY A 184 -21.92 -51.75 13.58
CA GLY A 184 -22.21 -52.04 15.00
C GLY A 184 -21.42 -51.26 16.05
N GLY A 185 -22.16 -50.36 16.73
CA GLY A 185 -22.19 -50.31 18.19
C GLY A 185 -21.04 -49.62 18.93
N ASP A 186 -21.00 -48.28 18.91
CA ASP A 186 -20.51 -47.50 20.07
C ASP A 186 -21.06 -46.05 20.00
N PRO A 187 -21.33 -45.37 21.12
CA PRO A 187 -22.02 -44.10 21.13
C PRO A 187 -21.08 -42.94 20.75
N SER A 188 -21.48 -42.25 19.68
CA SER A 188 -21.28 -40.82 19.39
C SER A 188 -19.83 -40.31 19.26
N PRO A 189 -19.23 -40.37 18.07
CA PRO A 189 -18.14 -39.48 17.70
C PRO A 189 -18.65 -38.11 17.22
N THR A 190 -18.06 -37.06 17.77
CA THR A 190 -18.15 -35.65 17.37
C THR A 190 -17.99 -35.49 15.85
N PRO A 191 -18.81 -34.65 15.17
CA PRO A 191 -18.71 -34.44 13.73
C PRO A 191 -17.32 -33.90 13.38
N THR A 192 -16.55 -34.71 12.65
CA THR A 192 -15.27 -34.32 12.07
C THR A 192 -15.56 -33.48 10.83
N PRO A 193 -14.92 -32.31 10.65
CA PRO A 193 -15.21 -31.40 9.54
C PRO A 193 -14.93 -32.08 8.20
N THR A 194 -15.98 -32.13 7.37
CA THR A 194 -15.94 -32.59 5.97
C THR A 194 -14.89 -31.79 5.21
N SER A 195 -13.86 -32.49 4.70
CA SER A 195 -12.86 -31.89 3.83
C SER A 195 -13.52 -31.36 2.56
N VAL A 196 -13.52 -30.04 2.40
CA VAL A 196 -13.94 -29.34 1.18
C VAL A 196 -13.06 -29.84 0.02
N PRO A 197 -13.63 -30.19 -1.15
CA PRO A 197 -12.85 -30.63 -2.30
C PRO A 197 -11.85 -29.53 -2.68
N THR A 198 -10.57 -29.88 -2.62
CA THR A 198 -9.47 -29.04 -3.10
C THR A 198 -9.63 -28.89 -4.62
N ILE A 199 -10.05 -27.70 -5.05
CA ILE A 199 -10.04 -27.32 -6.46
C ILE A 199 -8.58 -27.34 -6.89
N THR A 200 -8.21 -28.32 -7.71
CA THR A 200 -6.89 -28.36 -8.34
C THR A 200 -6.86 -27.25 -9.37
N THR A 201 -6.23 -26.13 -9.01
CA THR A 201 -5.97 -25.03 -9.94
C THR A 201 -5.05 -25.55 -11.05
N ILE A 202 -5.57 -25.52 -12.27
CA ILE A 202 -4.77 -25.76 -13.47
C ILE A 202 -3.72 -24.65 -13.48
N ALA A 203 -2.44 -25.01 -13.42
CA ALA A 203 -1.34 -24.06 -13.44
C ALA A 203 -1.42 -23.26 -14.75
N GLN A 204 -2.00 -22.05 -14.66
CA GLN A 204 -1.94 -21.06 -15.71
C GLN A 204 -0.47 -20.70 -15.88
N ALA A 205 0.06 -20.91 -17.09
CA ALA A 205 1.45 -20.61 -17.41
C ALA A 205 1.77 -19.18 -16.94
N THR A 206 2.62 -19.10 -15.92
CA THR A 206 3.14 -17.82 -15.41
C THR A 206 3.80 -17.11 -16.59
N PRO A 207 3.32 -15.93 -17.02
CA PRO A 207 4.01 -15.18 -18.04
C PRO A 207 5.43 -14.91 -17.54
N THR A 208 6.43 -15.31 -18.33
CA THR A 208 7.83 -15.01 -18.07
C THR A 208 7.94 -13.53 -17.72
N PRO A 209 8.51 -13.16 -16.55
CA PRO A 209 8.64 -11.76 -16.17
C PRO A 209 9.51 -11.06 -17.21
N THR A 210 8.88 -10.25 -18.06
CA THR A 210 9.57 -9.28 -18.89
C THR A 210 10.17 -8.26 -17.94
N THR A 211 11.46 -8.39 -17.67
CA THR A 211 12.23 -7.42 -16.89
C THR A 211 12.03 -6.05 -17.53
N PRO A 212 11.33 -5.10 -16.88
CA PRO A 212 11.25 -3.76 -17.42
C PRO A 212 12.67 -3.20 -17.44
N LEU A 213 13.12 -2.74 -18.62
CA LEU A 213 14.30 -1.89 -18.70
C LEU A 213 14.02 -0.69 -17.79
N LEU A 214 14.68 -0.65 -16.64
CA LEU A 214 14.61 0.48 -15.72
C LEU A 214 15.04 1.71 -16.50
N ALA A 215 14.09 2.63 -16.71
CA ALA A 215 14.39 3.98 -17.10
C ALA A 215 15.35 4.55 -16.04
N GLN A 216 16.51 4.96 -16.51
CA GLN A 216 17.56 5.62 -15.77
C GLN A 216 16.96 6.70 -14.86
N ALA A 217 17.24 6.61 -13.57
CA ALA A 217 16.79 7.56 -12.57
C ALA A 217 17.14 8.98 -13.03
N SER A 218 16.11 9.83 -13.10
CA SER A 218 16.26 11.28 -13.26
C SER A 218 17.24 11.80 -12.20
N PRO A 219 18.16 12.72 -12.55
CA PRO A 219 19.07 13.30 -11.57
C PRO A 219 18.25 13.90 -10.42
N THR A 220 18.54 13.42 -9.22
CA THR A 220 18.05 14.01 -7.97
C THR A 220 18.26 15.53 -8.04
N PRO A 221 17.20 16.34 -7.91
CA PRO A 221 17.36 17.79 -7.86
C PRO A 221 18.33 18.11 -6.73
N ASP A 222 19.44 18.79 -7.07
CA ASP A 222 20.41 19.30 -6.12
C ASP A 222 19.65 19.99 -4.99
N GLY A 223 19.60 19.31 -3.85
CA GLY A 223 18.88 19.76 -2.69
C GLY A 223 19.43 21.12 -2.30
N SER A 224 18.54 22.11 -2.23
CA SER A 224 18.76 23.36 -1.53
C SER A 224 19.50 23.04 -0.24
N GLN A 225 20.78 23.41 -0.19
CA GLN A 225 21.60 23.32 1.01
C GLN A 225 20.86 24.09 2.10
N LEU A 226 20.27 23.34 3.04
CA LEU A 226 19.90 23.91 4.33
C LEU A 226 21.16 24.61 4.85
N PRO A 227 21.08 25.89 5.25
CA PRO A 227 22.24 26.61 5.74
C PRO A 227 22.82 25.76 6.85
N ALA A 228 24.08 25.34 6.67
CA ALA A 228 24.84 24.69 7.72
C ALA A 228 24.69 25.58 8.94
N ALA A 229 23.92 25.11 9.94
CA ALA A 229 23.77 25.81 11.20
C ALA A 229 25.14 25.70 11.87
N GLY A 230 26.00 26.66 11.53
CA GLY A 230 27.35 26.79 12.02
C GLY A 230 27.25 26.88 13.52
N ILE A 231 27.63 25.79 14.19
CA ILE A 231 27.87 25.80 15.62
C ILE A 231 29.14 26.63 15.79
N ALA A 232 28.86 27.93 15.84
CA ALA A 232 29.66 29.08 16.16
C ALA A 232 31.11 28.79 16.64
N ALA A 233 32.05 28.92 15.71
CA ALA A 233 33.44 29.26 16.03
C ALA A 233 33.57 30.33 17.15
N PRO A 234 32.72 31.39 17.24
CA PRO A 234 32.81 32.34 18.35
C PRO A 234 32.55 31.73 19.73
N THR A 235 31.72 30.69 19.87
CA THR A 235 31.43 30.09 21.18
C THR A 235 32.60 29.24 21.69
N LEU A 236 33.28 28.51 20.78
CA LEU A 236 34.50 27.78 21.10
C LEU A 236 35.64 28.73 21.50
N ILE A 237 35.82 29.83 20.76
CA ILE A 237 36.84 30.84 21.07
C ILE A 237 36.58 31.50 22.43
N ALA A 238 35.32 31.82 22.76
CA ALA A 238 34.97 32.43 24.04
C ALA A 238 35.26 31.50 25.24
N ILE A 239 34.93 30.21 25.13
CA ILE A 239 35.15 29.25 26.21
C ILE A 239 36.65 29.00 26.44
N PHE A 240 37.41 28.74 25.37
CA PHE A 240 38.85 28.49 25.51
C PHE A 240 39.63 29.75 25.89
N GLY A 241 39.26 30.92 25.36
CA GLY A 241 39.87 32.19 25.73
C GLY A 241 39.65 32.52 27.21
N GLY A 242 38.43 32.31 27.73
CA GLY A 242 38.13 32.53 29.15
C GLY A 242 38.92 31.61 30.08
N LEU A 243 39.03 30.32 29.74
CA LEU A 243 39.80 29.36 30.54
C LEU A 243 41.30 29.72 30.58
N PHE A 244 41.85 30.18 29.45
CA PHE A 244 43.25 30.55 29.36
C PHE A 244 43.61 31.76 30.24
N ILE A 245 42.73 32.76 30.30
CA ILE A 245 42.90 33.93 31.18
C ILE A 245 42.88 33.52 32.65
N ILE A 246 42.00 32.59 33.04
CA ILE A 246 41.92 32.09 34.43
C ILE A 246 43.21 31.34 34.81
N ILE A 247 43.76 30.53 33.92
CA ILE A 247 45.01 29.80 34.18
C ILE A 247 46.20 30.77 34.32
N ILE A 248 46.30 31.77 33.44
CA ILE A 248 47.37 32.79 33.51
C ILE A 248 47.26 33.58 34.82
N SER A 249 46.07 34.05 35.17
CA SER A 249 45.86 34.83 36.40
C SER A 249 46.16 34.02 37.65
N LEU A 250 45.86 32.73 37.67
CA LEU A 250 46.24 31.85 38.78
C LEU A 250 47.75 31.60 38.85
N ALA A 251 48.43 31.47 37.71
CA ALA A 251 49.89 31.31 37.66
C ALA A 251 50.65 32.57 38.10
N LEU A 252 50.12 33.76 37.81
CA LEU A 252 50.67 35.04 38.28
C LEU A 252 50.43 35.30 39.78
N ALA A 253 49.41 34.67 40.36
CA ALA A 253 49.04 34.86 41.76
C ALA A 253 49.80 33.96 42.74
N ILE A 254 50.53 32.96 42.24
CA ILE A 254 51.36 32.02 43.03
C ILE A 254 52.82 32.49 42.99
#